data_AF-I0TCB3-F1
#
_entry.id   AF-I0TCB3-F1
#
_cell.length_a   1.000
_cell.length_b   1.000
_cell.length_c   1.000
_cell.angle_alpha   90.00
_cell.angle_beta   90.00
_cell.angle_gamma   90.00
#
_symmetry.space_group_name_H-M   'P 1'
#
loop_
_entity.id
_entity.type
_entity.pdbx_description
1 polymer ?
#
loop_
_entity_poly.entity_id
_entity_poly.type
_entity_poly.pdbx_seq_one_letter_code
_entity_poly.pdbx_strand_id
1 'polypeptide(L)'
;RGDVSNVLYNFIDCLPHYLRDGFSIQLGNFGSMRVTLSSKGAETEKAFKTETIKPRVVFTPGTELKRELAANSYESLRKKEEETDNKKEEKKKKEEESGPQAG
;
A
#
# COMPACT_ATOMS: atom_id res chain seq x y z
N ARG A 1 24.87 9.26 20.50
CA ARG A 1 24.45 8.35 19.40
C ARG A 1 24.31 6.89 19.86
N GLY A 2 25.08 6.42 20.84
CA GLY A 2 24.99 5.04 21.36
C GLY A 2 23.64 4.70 21.99
N ASP A 3 23.07 5.58 22.81
CA ASP A 3 21.84 5.26 23.58
C ASP A 3 20.63 4.98 22.68
N VAL A 4 20.43 5.80 21.65
CA VAL A 4 19.33 5.61 20.68
C VAL A 4 19.48 4.29 19.94
N SER A 5 20.69 3.98 19.45
CA SER A 5 20.96 2.71 18.79
C SER A 5 20.74 1.52 19.72
N ASN A 6 21.19 1.63 20.97
CA ASN A 6 21.01 0.57 21.96
C ASN A 6 19.53 0.28 22.23
N VAL A 7 18.70 1.32 22.37
CA VAL A 7 17.25 1.15 22.54
C VAL A 7 16.62 0.47 21.33
N LEU A 8 17.00 0.85 20.11
CA LEU A 8 16.48 0.23 18.89
C LEU A 8 16.90 -1.23 18.75
N TYR A 9 18.15 -1.58 19.09
CA TYR A 9 18.61 -2.98 19.09
C TYR A 9 17.87 -3.81 20.13
N ASN A 10 17.76 -3.32 21.37
CA ASN A 10 16.99 -4.00 22.42
C ASN A 10 15.52 -4.21 22.01
N PHE A 11 14.92 -3.22 21.33
CA PHE A 11 13.57 -3.37 20.80
C PHE A 11 13.49 -4.51 19.77
N ILE A 12 14.41 -4.56 18.81
CA ILE A 12 14.46 -5.60 17.77
C ILE A 12 14.71 -6.99 18.37
N ASP A 13 15.52 -7.10 19.43
CA ASP A 13 15.82 -8.36 20.09
C ASP A 13 14.62 -8.90 20.90
N CYS A 14 13.87 -8.01 21.55
CA CYS A 14 12.70 -8.36 22.35
C CYS A 14 11.46 -8.64 21.51
N LEU A 15 11.27 -7.91 20.40
CA LEU A 15 10.04 -7.92 19.60
C LEU A 15 9.59 -9.33 19.15
N PRO A 16 10.46 -10.20 18.60
CA PRO A 16 10.07 -11.55 18.16
C PRO A 16 9.54 -12.43 19.29
N HIS A 17 10.08 -12.29 20.50
CA HIS A 17 9.68 -13.09 21.66
C HIS A 17 8.25 -12.75 22.07
N TYR A 18 7.96 -11.45 22.23
CA TYR A 18 6.60 -11.00 22.55
C TYR A 18 5.58 -11.38 21.47
N LEU A 19 5.95 -11.28 20.20
CA LEU A 19 5.10 -11.70 19.08
C LEU A 19 4.82 -13.21 19.10
N ARG A 20 5.84 -14.03 19.36
CA ARG A 20 5.72 -15.49 19.47
C ARG A 20 4.80 -15.90 20.61
N ASP A 21 4.86 -15.18 21.73
CA ASP A 21 4.00 -15.41 22.89
C ASP A 21 2.54 -14.95 22.67
N GLY A 22 2.25 -14.37 21.49
CA GLY A 22 0.91 -13.93 21.10
C GLY A 22 0.54 -12.53 21.55
N PHE A 23 1.48 -11.76 22.13
CA PHE A 23 1.23 -10.38 22.51
C PHE A 23 1.05 -9.50 21.26
N SER A 24 0.09 -8.57 21.36
CA SER A 24 -0.05 -7.47 20.42
C SER A 24 0.74 -6.28 20.94
N ILE A 25 1.68 -5.78 20.14
CA ILE A 25 2.65 -4.77 20.53
C ILE A 25 2.21 -3.45 19.90
N GLN A 26 1.93 -2.45 20.75
CA GLN A 26 1.50 -1.12 20.30
C GLN A 26 2.66 -0.13 20.34
N LEU A 27 2.93 0.48 19.18
CA LEU A 27 4.00 1.45 18.97
C LEU A 27 3.42 2.87 19.02
N GLY A 28 2.66 3.18 20.07
CA GLY A 28 1.95 4.45 20.19
C GLY A 28 1.06 4.75 18.97
N ASN A 29 1.21 5.95 18.40
CA ASN A 29 0.46 6.41 17.23
C ASN A 29 1.03 5.92 15.89
N PHE A 30 2.20 5.27 15.90
CA PHE A 30 2.84 4.73 14.71
C PHE A 30 2.09 3.51 14.16
N GLY A 31 1.63 2.62 15.06
CA GLY A 31 0.84 1.45 14.69
C GLY A 31 0.91 0.32 15.71
N SER A 32 0.44 -0.85 15.32
CA SER A 32 0.52 -2.07 16.14
C SER A 32 0.96 -3.28 15.34
N MET A 33 1.66 -4.20 16.00
CA MET A 33 2.14 -5.46 15.43
C MET A 33 1.57 -6.64 16.22
N ARG A 34 1.05 -7.65 15.52
CA ARG A 34 0.56 -8.89 16.15
C ARG A 34 0.82 -10.09 15.25
N VAL A 35 0.93 -11.27 15.85
CA VAL A 35 0.91 -12.53 15.11
C VAL A 35 -0.52 -12.96 14.87
N THR A 36 -0.80 -13.42 13.65
CA THR A 36 -2.06 -14.07 13.29
C THR A 36 -1.77 -15.45 12.71
N LEU A 37 -2.65 -16.40 12.98
CA LEU A 37 -2.58 -17.75 12.43
C LEU A 37 -3.64 -17.86 11.34
N SER A 38 -3.23 -18.28 10.15
CA SER A 38 -4.13 -18.54 9.03
C SER A 38 -4.00 -19.99 8.62
N SER A 39 -5.10 -20.70 8.37
CA SER A 39 -5.04 -22.10 7.92
C SER A 39 -6.10 -22.38 6.87
N LYS A 40 -5.84 -23.33 5.98
CA LYS A 40 -6.87 -23.89 5.10
C LYS A 40 -7.71 -24.84 5.94
N GLY A 41 -8.99 -24.50 6.14
CA GLY A 41 -9.95 -25.36 6.81
C GLY A 41 -10.14 -26.69 6.07
N ALA A 42 -10.56 -27.72 6.80
CA ALA A 42 -10.87 -29.04 6.26
C ALA A 42 -12.23 -29.52 6.80
N GLU A 43 -12.98 -30.27 6.00
CA GLU A 43 -14.32 -30.75 6.35
C GLU A 43 -14.28 -31.88 7.40
N THR A 44 -13.15 -32.57 7.52
CA THR A 44 -12.97 -33.67 8.47
C THR A 44 -11.67 -33.50 9.25
N GLU A 45 -11.64 -33.98 10.49
CA GLU A 45 -10.46 -33.91 11.36
C GLU A 45 -9.23 -34.59 10.73
N LYS A 46 -9.44 -35.72 10.05
CA LYS A 46 -8.37 -36.47 9.35
C LYS A 46 -7.76 -35.70 8.17
N ALA A 47 -8.53 -34.80 7.57
CA ALA A 47 -8.08 -33.97 6.46
C ALA A 47 -7.42 -32.67 6.94
N PHE A 48 -7.61 -32.30 8.21
CA PHE A 48 -6.91 -31.17 8.81
C PHE A 48 -5.46 -31.54 9.10
N LYS A 49 -4.52 -30.73 8.62
CA LYS A 49 -3.09 -30.91 8.86
C LYS A 49 -2.55 -29.68 9.55
N THR A 50 -1.80 -29.83 10.62
CA THR A 50 -1.16 -28.71 11.32
C THR A 50 -0.20 -27.94 10.41
N GLU A 51 0.37 -28.60 9.41
CA GLU A 51 1.19 -28.03 8.33
C GLU A 51 0.47 -26.94 7.52
N THR A 52 -0.87 -26.95 7.47
CA THR A 52 -1.62 -25.92 6.75
C THR A 52 -1.74 -24.62 7.54
N ILE A 53 -1.41 -24.63 8.84
CA ILE A 53 -1.38 -23.45 9.69
C ILE A 53 -0.12 -22.62 9.35
N LYS A 54 -0.34 -21.39 8.93
CA LYS A 54 0.68 -20.41 8.54
C LYS A 54 0.62 -19.20 9.47
N PRO A 55 1.63 -19.00 10.33
CA PRO A 55 1.76 -17.78 11.10
C PRO A 55 2.13 -16.61 10.21
N ARG A 56 1.59 -15.43 10.52
CA ARG A 56 1.86 -14.16 9.83
C ARG A 56 2.02 -13.06 10.86
N VAL A 57 2.90 -12.11 10.60
CA VAL A 57 2.94 -10.86 11.35
C VAL A 57 2.09 -9.83 10.61
N VAL A 58 1.14 -9.23 11.31
CA VAL A 58 0.30 -8.15 10.78
C VAL A 58 0.71 -6.86 11.47
N PHE A 59 1.21 -5.91 10.67
CA PHE A 59 1.36 -4.52 11.09
C PHE A 59 0.11 -3.73 10.68
N THR A 60 -0.50 -3.05 11.65
CA THR A 60 -1.63 -2.16 11.43
C THR A 60 -1.13 -0.72 11.58
N PRO A 61 -1.07 0.07 10.48
CA PRO A 61 -0.65 1.46 10.54
C PRO A 61 -1.52 2.28 11.48
N GLY A 62 -0.88 3.10 12.32
CA GLY A 62 -1.53 4.05 13.20
C GLY A 62 -1.93 5.34 12.47
N THR A 63 -2.49 6.29 13.22
CA THR A 63 -3.02 7.55 12.67
C THR A 63 -1.94 8.44 12.07
N GLU A 64 -0.78 8.52 12.70
CA GLU A 64 0.36 9.32 12.25
C GLU A 64 0.87 8.83 10.90
N LEU A 65 1.17 7.53 10.81
CA LEU A 65 1.66 6.93 9.56
C LEU A 65 0.62 7.02 8.43
N LYS A 66 -0.67 6.85 8.73
CA LYS A 66 -1.74 7.03 7.74
C LYS A 66 -1.82 8.45 7.20
N ARG A 67 -1.65 9.46 8.07
CA ARG A 67 -1.68 10.87 7.68
C ARG A 67 -0.53 11.22 6.75
N GLU A 68 0.68 10.78 7.09
CA GLU A 68 1.87 11.03 6.25
C GLU A 68 1.72 10.35 4.88
N LEU A 69 1.22 9.11 4.83
CA LEU A 69 0.98 8.41 3.57
C LEU A 69 -0.09 9.07 2.70
N ALA A 70 -1.09 9.72 3.30
CA ALA A 70 -2.14 10.43 2.57
C ALA A 70 -1.64 11.74 1.96
N ALA A 71 -0.54 12.32 2.46
CA ALA A 71 0.07 13.52 1.90
C ALA A 71 0.88 13.25 0.63
N ASN A 72 1.11 11.98 0.27
CA ASN A 72 1.85 11.62 -0.93
C ASN A 72 1.07 12.01 -2.20
N SER A 73 1.72 12.74 -3.10
CA SER A 73 1.21 13.02 -4.44
C SER A 73 1.73 11.99 -5.45
N TYR A 74 0.88 11.62 -6.40
CA TYR A 74 1.23 10.71 -7.49
C TYR A 74 0.89 11.37 -8.82
N GLU A 75 1.80 11.26 -9.78
CA GLU A 75 1.56 11.68 -11.17
C GLU A 75 1.53 10.46 -12.06
N SER A 76 0.52 10.38 -12.93
CA SER A 76 0.49 9.40 -14.01
C SER A 76 1.23 9.98 -15.20
N LEU A 77 2.29 9.30 -15.66
CA LEU A 77 2.92 9.59 -16.94
C LEU A 77 1.93 9.21 -18.06
N ARG A 78 0.95 10.08 -18.34
CA ARG A 78 0.23 9.99 -19.60
C ARG A 78 1.27 10.18 -20.69
N LYS A 79 1.49 9.15 -21.51
CA LYS A 79 2.22 9.32 -22.76
C LYS A 79 1.60 10.50 -23.49
N LYS A 80 2.47 11.35 -24.03
CA LYS A 80 2.21 12.60 -24.74
C LYS A 80 1.54 12.36 -26.10
N GLU A 81 0.53 11.49 -26.16
CA GLU A 81 -0.21 11.11 -27.37
C GLU A 81 -1.57 11.85 -27.42
N GLU A 82 -2.13 12.30 -26.28
CA GLU A 82 -3.41 13.04 -26.23
C GLU A 82 -3.30 14.52 -26.64
N GLU A 83 -2.11 15.13 -26.61
CA GLU A 83 -1.91 16.51 -27.10
C GLU A 83 -1.91 16.60 -28.64
N THR A 84 -1.58 15.52 -29.33
CA THR A 84 -1.52 15.49 -30.79
C THR A 84 -2.89 15.31 -31.45
N ASP A 85 -3.82 14.60 -30.82
CA ASP A 85 -5.17 14.41 -31.35
C ASP A 85 -6.07 15.63 -31.11
N ASN A 86 -6.00 16.26 -29.93
CA ASN A 86 -6.78 17.49 -29.67
C ASN A 86 -6.38 18.65 -30.62
N LYS A 87 -5.09 18.79 -30.96
CA LYS A 87 -4.63 19.80 -31.95
C LYS A 87 -5.07 19.48 -33.39
N LYS A 88 -5.26 18.21 -33.75
CA LYS A 88 -5.78 17.81 -35.06
C LYS A 88 -7.28 18.05 -35.17
N GLU A 89 -8.04 17.74 -34.12
CA GLU A 89 -9.49 18.01 -34.10
C GLU A 89 -9.82 19.50 -34.12
N GLU A 90 -9.06 20.34 -33.41
CA GLU A 90 -9.22 21.80 -33.46
C GLU A 90 -8.85 22.41 -34.82
N LYS A 91 -7.86 21.86 -35.52
CA LYS A 91 -7.51 22.30 -36.89
C LYS A 91 -8.58 21.91 -37.91
N LYS A 92 -9.14 20.70 -37.79
CA LYS A 92 -10.15 20.18 -38.73
C LYS A 92 -11.47 20.97 -38.63
N LYS A 93 -11.88 21.38 -37.43
CA LYS A 93 -13.05 22.24 -37.23
C LYS A 93 -12.88 23.66 -37.79
N LYS A 94 -11.66 24.22 -37.75
CA LYS A 94 -11.39 25.55 -38.32
C LYS A 94 -11.34 25.59 -39.84
N GLU A 95 -10.95 24.49 -40.49
CA GLU A 95 -10.94 24.40 -41.96
C GLU A 95 -12.35 24.20 -42.55
N GLU A 96 -13.24 23.48 -41.85
CA GLU A 96 -14.64 23.27 -42.29
C GLU A 96 -15.52 24.54 -42.18
N GLU A 97 -15.23 25.47 -41.26
CA GLU A 97 -15.94 26.75 -41.14
C GLU A 97 -15.52 27.82 -42.16
N SER A 98 -14.43 27.60 -42.91
CA SER A 98 -13.88 28.57 -43.88
C SER A 98 -14.07 28.18 -45.35
N GLY A 99 -15.14 27.43 -45.67
CA GLY A 99 -15.53 27.15 -47.07
C GLY A 99 -16.04 28.41 -47.79
N PRO A 100 -15.69 28.64 -49.08
CA PRO A 100 -15.91 29.92 -49.74
C PRO A 100 -17.39 30.20 -50.03
N GLN A 101 -17.88 31.37 -49.61
CA GLN A 101 -19.18 31.89 -50.01
C GLN A 101 -19.06 32.43 -51.45
N ALA A 102 -19.57 31.67 -52.42
CA ALA A 102 -19.65 32.08 -53.82
C ALA A 102 -20.61 33.28 -53.96
N GLY A 103 -20.11 34.36 -54.56
CA GLY A 103 -20.90 35.49 -55.05
C GLY A 103 -21.30 35.33 -56.50
#